data_AF-A0A968WM74-F1
#
_entry.id   AF-A0A968WM74-F1
#
_cell.length_a   1.000
_cell.length_b   1.000
_cell.length_c   1.000
_cell.angle_alpha   90.00
_cell.angle_beta   90.00
_cell.angle_gamma   90.00
#
_symmetry.space_group_name_H-M   'P 1'
#
loop_
_entity.id
_entity.type
_entity.pdbx_description
1 polymer ?
#
loop_
_entity_poly.entity_id
_entity_poly.type
_entity_poly.pdbx_seq_one_letter_code
_entity_poly.pdbx_strand_id
1 'polypeptide(L)' 'MSIDLKTAFEDIKSLVLAGKAMEAFEKYYGEDVVMQENENPPTVG' A
#
# COMPACT_ATOMS: atom_id res chain seq x y z
N MET A 1 -5.46 -17.39 5.52
CA MET A 1 -4.13 -17.53 4.89
C MET A 1 -3.22 -16.50 5.50
N SER A 2 -2.01 -16.85 5.94
CA SER A 2 -1.01 -15.84 6.32
C SER A 2 -0.38 -15.29 5.05
N ILE A 3 -0.42 -13.98 4.87
CA ILE A 3 0.31 -13.30 3.79
C ILE A 3 1.79 -13.33 4.16
N ASP A 4 2.64 -13.77 3.23
CA ASP A 4 4.09 -13.61 3.36
C ASP A 4 4.45 -12.15 3.06
N LEU A 5 4.94 -11.44 4.08
CA LEU A 5 5.23 -10.00 3.99
C LEU A 5 6.30 -9.69 2.95
N LYS A 6 7.30 -10.56 2.79
CA LYS A 6 8.37 -10.34 1.81
C LYS A 6 7.83 -10.41 0.38
N THR A 7 7.01 -11.42 0.10
CA THR A 7 6.37 -11.58 -1.21
C THR A 7 5.43 -10.41 -1.51
N ALA A 8 4.62 -9.99 -0.54
CA ALA A 8 3.74 -8.83 -0.72
C ALA A 8 4.55 -7.54 -1.00
N PHE A 9 5.65 -7.33 -0.27
CA PHE A 9 6.51 -6.16 -0.48
C PHE A 9 7.18 -6.16 -1.86
N GLU A 10 7.72 -7.29 -2.31
CA GLU A 10 8.35 -7.37 -3.65
C GLU A 10 7.33 -7.13 -4.77
N ASP A 11 6.08 -7.55 -4.61
CA ASP A 11 5.01 -7.27 -5.57
C ASP A 11 4.63 -5.78 -5.59
N ILE A 12 4.40 -5.17 -4.43
CA ILE A 12 4.14 -3.72 -4.31
C ILE A 12 5.26 -2.92 -5.00
N LYS A 13 6.53 -3.26 -4.69
CA LYS A 13 7.70 -2.61 -5.28
C LYS A 13 7.73 -2.76 -6.80
N SER A 14 7.43 -3.95 -7.33
CA SER A 14 7.37 -4.19 -8.77
C SER A 14 6.31 -3.34 -9.46
N LEU A 15 5.10 -3.27 -8.90
CA LEU A 15 4.00 -2.46 -9.42
C LEU A 15 4.36 -0.96 -9.42
N VAL A 16 4.92 -0.45 -8.32
CA VAL A 16 5.32 0.96 -8.21
C VAL A 16 6.39 1.31 -9.25
N LEU A 17 7.44 0.49 -9.39
CA LEU A 17 8.50 0.72 -10.38
C LEU A 17 8.02 0.63 -11.82
N ALA A 18 6.95 -0.14 -12.08
CA ALA A 18 6.29 -0.22 -13.38
C ALA A 18 5.29 0.92 -13.65
N GLY A 19 5.17 1.90 -12.74
CA GLY A 19 4.20 3.00 -12.86
C GLY A 19 2.75 2.61 -12.56
N LYS A 20 2.53 1.43 -11.97
CA LYS A 20 1.22 0.84 -11.66
C LYS A 20 0.83 1.09 -10.18
N ALA A 21 1.05 2.30 -9.69
CA ALA A 21 0.78 2.64 -8.29
C ALA A 21 -0.69 2.43 -7.89
N MET A 22 -1.65 2.69 -8.80
CA MET A 22 -3.07 2.44 -8.54
C MET A 22 -3.39 0.94 -8.40
N GLU A 23 -2.77 0.06 -9.19
CA GLU A 23 -2.95 -1.40 -9.05
C GLU A 23 -2.40 -1.89 -7.70
N ALA A 24 -1.27 -1.34 -7.24
CA ALA A 24 -0.72 -1.65 -5.93
C ALA A 24 -1.64 -1.16 -4.81
N PHE A 25 -2.21 0.04 -4.97
CA PHE A 25 -3.17 0.61 -4.03
C PHE A 25 -4.41 -0.29 -3.92
N GLU A 26 -5.11 -0.56 -5.01
CA GLU A 26 -6.32 -1.40 -4.99
C GLU A 26 -6.10 -2.79 -4.40
N LYS A 27 -4.90 -3.37 -4.56
CA LYS A 27 -4.58 -4.72 -4.12
C LYS A 27 -4.17 -4.83 -2.65
N TYR A 28 -3.44 -3.83 -2.14
CA TYR A 28 -2.76 -3.92 -0.85
C TYR A 28 -3.19 -2.88 0.17
N TYR A 29 -3.88 -1.83 -0.27
CA TYR A 29 -4.33 -0.78 0.60
C TYR A 29 -5.60 -1.23 1.32
N GLY A 30 -5.56 -1.19 2.65
CA GLY A 30 -6.62 -1.69 3.51
C GLY A 30 -7.46 -0.56 4.09
N GLU A 31 -8.72 -0.86 4.41
CA GLU A 31 -9.69 0.11 4.95
C GLU A 31 -9.27 0.72 6.30
N ASP A 32 -8.39 0.04 7.04
CA ASP A 32 -7.86 0.51 8.32
C ASP A 32 -6.47 1.16 8.20
N VAL A 33 -5.99 1.42 6.98
CA VAL A 33 -4.71 2.10 6.79
C VAL A 33 -4.84 3.55 7.23
N VAL A 34 -3.84 3.99 8.02
CA VAL A 34 -3.72 5.37 8.48
C VAL A 34 -2.61 6.04 7.69
N MET A 35 -2.97 7.01 6.86
CA MET A 35 -2.02 7.87 6.16
C MET A 35 -1.77 9.15 6.96
N GLN A 36 -0.48 9.47 7.16
CA GLN A 36 -0.05 10.72 7.77
C GLN A 36 0.66 11.58 6.73
N GLU A 37 -0.01 12.64 6.28
CA GLU A 37 0.57 13.61 5.35
C GLU A 37 1.10 14.82 6.12
N ASN A 38 2.42 14.81 6.40
CA ASN A 38 3.12 15.87 7.12
C ASN A 38 2.52 16.14 8.52
N GLU A 39 2.09 17.39 8.77
CA GLU A 39 1.52 17.87 10.04
C GLU A 39 -0.03 17.87 10.03
N ASN A 40 -0.65 17.45 8.92
CA ASN A 40 -2.11 17.38 8.83
C ASN A 40 -2.66 16.28 9.75
N PRO A 41 -3.95 16.36 10.14
CA PRO A 41 -4.62 15.23 10.76
C PRO A 41 -4.54 13.97 9.87
N PRO A 42 -4.37 12.77 10.46
CA PRO A 42 -4.30 11.54 9.69
C PRO A 42 -5.61 11.28 8.94
N THR A 43 -5.50 10.71 7.75
CA THR A 43 -6.64 10.16 7.00
C THR A 43 -6.69 8.65 7.18
N VAL A 44 -7.89 8.11 7.36
CA VAL A 44 -8.13 6.67 7.51
C VAL A 44 -8.94 6.19 6.33
N GLY A 45 -8.59 5.01 5.83
CA GLY A 45 -9.20 4.41 4.64
C GLY A 45 -8.14 4.09 3.62
#